data_AF-A0A1F7IMH9-F1
#
_entry.id   AF-A0A1F7IMH9-F1
#
_cell.length_a   1.000
_cell.length_b   1.000
_cell.length_c   1.000
_cell.angle_alpha   90.00
_cell.angle_beta   90.00
_cell.angle_gamma   90.00
#
_symmetry.space_group_name_H-M   'P 1'
#
loop_
_entity.id
_entity.type
_entity.pdbx_description
1 polymer ?
#
loop_
_entity_poly.entity_id
_entity_poly.type
_entity_poly.pdbx_seq_one_letter_code
_entity_poly.pdbx_strand_id
1 'polypeptide(L)'
;MRNLLNIFAHSAIISLALGSLFIFKPFTYIDNAQSQIICNKDGQTFELGWNFIYTFSDKLDSFNDTKARKLCEYKIIKDYSNTYQTPAIRNYDFRPKYIQESSWPEAIFMFFATLLFGALIIELTNNTLKVRKSSSTHPEAEKITKISLPSFLLFFTSIFFASLLFFFLFKKPAAMIYCKRQVARKVNNFKRIIFKYGIIPIPEEDEHIKSILPDLYESCLAKQGFLN
;
A
#
# COMPACT_ATOMS: atom_id res chain seq x y z
N MET A 1 26.13 -24.99 -15.40
CA MET A 1 26.04 -23.57 -14.96
C MET A 1 24.92 -22.77 -15.63
N ARG A 2 24.76 -22.77 -16.96
CA ARG A 2 23.74 -21.94 -17.66
C ARG A 2 22.28 -22.22 -17.25
N ASN A 3 21.91 -23.49 -17.03
CA ASN A 3 20.56 -23.85 -16.59
C ASN A 3 20.28 -23.38 -15.15
N LEU A 4 21.27 -23.44 -14.26
CA LEU A 4 21.14 -22.93 -12.89
C LEU A 4 20.96 -21.41 -12.89
N LEU A 5 21.77 -20.67 -13.67
CA LEU A 5 21.63 -19.21 -13.81
C LEU A 5 20.23 -18.82 -14.32
N ASN A 6 19.71 -19.56 -15.30
CA ASN A 6 18.36 -19.36 -15.80
C ASN A 6 17.30 -19.64 -14.72
N ILE A 7 17.42 -20.73 -13.97
CA ILE A 7 16.50 -21.04 -12.86
C ILE A 7 16.49 -19.90 -11.84
N PHE A 8 17.66 -19.41 -11.42
CA PHE A 8 17.75 -18.30 -10.48
C PHE A 8 17.13 -17.01 -11.03
N ALA A 9 17.42 -16.65 -12.28
CA ALA A 9 16.88 -15.44 -12.90
C ALA A 9 15.35 -15.48 -13.03
N HIS A 10 14.79 -16.60 -13.49
CA HIS A 10 13.34 -16.77 -13.58
C HIS A 10 12.69 -16.81 -12.20
N SER A 11 13.33 -17.48 -11.23
CA SER A 11 12.83 -17.53 -9.85
C SER A 11 12.76 -16.13 -9.22
N ALA A 12 13.78 -15.30 -9.45
CA ALA A 12 13.82 -13.92 -8.97
C ALA A 12 12.69 -13.07 -9.58
N ILE A 13 12.45 -13.17 -10.89
CA ILE A 13 11.38 -12.41 -11.56
C ILE A 13 9.99 -12.87 -11.10
N ILE A 14 9.76 -14.18 -11.00
CA ILE A 14 8.48 -14.70 -10.50
C ILE A 14 8.26 -14.22 -9.06
N SER A 15 9.30 -14.24 -8.22
CA SER A 15 9.23 -13.73 -6.85
C SER A 15 8.93 -12.22 -6.80
N LEU A 16 9.53 -11.42 -7.69
CA LEU A 16 9.23 -10.00 -7.82
C LEU A 16 7.80 -9.75 -8.31
N ALA A 17 7.29 -10.57 -9.22
CA ALA A 17 5.91 -10.51 -9.68
C ALA A 17 4.93 -10.84 -8.55
N LEU A 18 5.19 -11.87 -7.74
CA LEU A 18 4.42 -12.15 -6.52
C LEU A 18 4.47 -10.95 -5.54
N GLY A 19 5.63 -10.30 -5.44
CA GLY A 19 5.81 -9.05 -4.72
C GLY A 19 4.91 -7.93 -5.24
N SER A 20 4.89 -7.69 -6.55
CA SER A 20 4.04 -6.65 -7.15
C SER A 20 2.55 -6.97 -6.95
N LEU A 21 2.13 -8.21 -7.17
CA LEU A 21 0.76 -8.66 -6.86
C LEU A 21 0.37 -8.34 -5.42
N PHE A 22 1.26 -8.64 -4.46
CA PHE A 22 1.04 -8.38 -3.05
C PHE A 22 0.96 -6.87 -2.73
N ILE A 23 1.83 -6.06 -3.33
CA ILE A 23 1.85 -4.60 -3.17
C ILE A 23 0.60 -3.95 -3.76
N PHE A 24 0.11 -4.48 -4.87
CA PHE A 24 -1.01 -3.90 -5.62
C PHE A 24 -2.38 -4.46 -5.24
N LYS A 25 -2.45 -5.45 -4.35
CA LYS A 25 -3.74 -5.99 -3.87
C LYS A 25 -4.68 -4.88 -3.36
N PRO A 26 -5.99 -5.01 -3.59
CA PRO A 26 -6.95 -3.98 -3.20
C PRO A 26 -7.00 -3.79 -1.68
N PHE A 27 -7.34 -2.58 -1.26
CA PHE A 27 -7.66 -2.27 0.13
C PHE A 27 -8.73 -1.18 0.20
N THR A 28 -9.49 -1.18 1.29
CA THR A 28 -10.50 -0.15 1.55
C THR A 28 -9.96 0.89 2.52
N TYR A 29 -10.40 2.13 2.32
CA TYR A 29 -10.14 3.23 3.24
C TYR A 29 -11.37 4.15 3.30
N ILE A 30 -11.44 4.96 4.35
CA ILE A 30 -12.54 5.91 4.52
C ILE A 30 -12.26 7.15 3.69
N ASP A 31 -13.24 7.55 2.89
CA ASP A 31 -13.23 8.83 2.21
C ASP A 31 -13.75 9.92 3.15
N ASN A 32 -12.84 10.71 3.69
CA ASN A 32 -13.19 11.81 4.59
C ASN A 32 -13.98 12.92 3.88
N ALA A 33 -14.01 12.93 2.54
CA ALA A 33 -14.77 13.94 1.78
C ALA A 33 -16.27 13.66 1.81
N GLN A 34 -16.63 12.38 1.76
CA GLN A 34 -18.01 11.91 1.63
C GLN A 34 -18.57 11.32 2.92
N SER A 35 -17.70 11.11 3.92
CA SER A 35 -18.12 10.64 5.24
C SER A 35 -18.83 11.74 6.01
N GLN A 36 -19.81 11.35 6.80
CA GLN A 36 -20.72 12.30 7.45
C GLN A 36 -20.86 12.05 8.95
N ILE A 37 -21.21 13.11 9.65
CA ILE A 37 -21.66 13.12 11.04
C ILE A 37 -23.11 13.57 11.04
N ILE A 38 -23.98 12.82 11.71
CA ILE A 38 -25.39 13.17 11.90
C ILE A 38 -25.59 13.54 13.37
N CYS A 39 -26.04 14.76 13.65
CA CYS A 39 -26.25 15.23 15.01
C CYS A 39 -27.54 14.67 15.60
N ASN A 40 -27.48 14.10 16.80
CA ASN A 40 -28.61 13.40 17.40
C ASN A 40 -29.76 14.34 17.79
N LYS A 41 -29.46 15.61 18.09
CA LYS A 41 -30.42 16.59 18.63
C LYS A 41 -31.40 17.10 17.57
N ASP A 42 -30.91 17.36 16.36
CA ASP A 42 -31.65 18.03 15.29
C ASP A 42 -31.59 17.30 13.94
N GLY A 43 -30.89 16.17 13.86
CA GLY A 43 -30.72 15.39 12.62
C GLY A 43 -29.86 16.07 11.57
N GLN A 44 -29.23 17.21 11.88
CA GLN A 44 -28.38 17.92 10.92
C GLN A 44 -27.18 17.07 10.54
N THR A 45 -26.84 17.09 9.25
CA THR A 45 -25.76 16.30 8.69
C THR A 45 -24.59 17.20 8.30
N PHE A 46 -23.39 16.80 8.69
CA PHE A 46 -22.15 17.51 8.41
C PHE A 46 -21.16 16.57 7.73
N GLU A 47 -20.60 16.98 6.60
CA GLU A 47 -19.49 16.27 5.96
C GLU A 47 -18.21 16.45 6.79
N LEU A 48 -17.46 15.36 7.00
CA LEU A 48 -16.21 15.36 7.77
C LEU A 48 -15.22 16.41 7.24
N GLY A 49 -14.95 16.35 5.94
CA GLY A 49 -13.96 17.15 5.24
C GLY A 49 -14.04 18.66 5.47
N TRP A 50 -15.22 19.24 5.23
CA TRP A 50 -15.46 20.68 5.41
C TRP A 50 -15.34 21.13 6.86
N ASN A 51 -15.53 20.20 7.79
CA ASN A 51 -15.56 20.48 9.20
C ASN A 51 -14.21 20.18 9.89
N PHE A 52 -13.13 19.91 9.13
CA PHE A 52 -11.80 19.59 9.66
C PHE A 52 -11.83 18.39 10.62
N ILE A 53 -12.77 17.48 10.39
CA ILE A 53 -12.88 16.21 11.11
C ILE A 53 -12.47 15.12 10.13
N TYR A 54 -11.70 14.15 10.60
CA TYR A 54 -11.21 13.06 9.78
C TYR A 54 -11.00 11.80 10.60
N THR A 55 -10.83 10.70 9.90
CA THR A 55 -10.34 9.47 10.49
C THR A 55 -9.56 8.64 9.48
N PHE A 56 -8.66 7.83 10.04
CA PHE A 56 -7.88 6.82 9.33
C PHE A 56 -8.30 5.39 9.71
N SER A 57 -9.31 5.26 10.58
CA SER A 57 -9.86 4.02 11.14
C SER A 57 -11.39 4.05 11.11
N ASP A 58 -12.06 2.95 11.44
CA ASP A 58 -13.52 2.86 11.42
C ASP A 58 -14.23 3.75 12.47
N LYS A 59 -13.48 4.48 13.31
CA LYS A 59 -13.98 5.36 14.37
C LYS A 59 -13.24 6.69 14.37
N LEU A 60 -13.86 7.74 14.91
CA LEU A 60 -13.14 8.98 15.22
C LEU A 60 -12.24 8.75 16.44
N ASP A 61 -11.01 9.23 16.40
CA ASP A 61 -10.14 9.29 17.57
C ASP A 61 -10.60 10.37 18.56
N SER A 62 -9.97 10.46 19.74
CA SER A 62 -10.37 11.43 20.77
C SER A 62 -10.32 12.88 20.31
N PHE A 63 -9.36 13.21 19.46
CA PHE A 63 -9.19 14.54 18.88
C PHE A 63 -10.36 14.90 17.94
N ASN A 64 -10.70 14.02 17.00
CA ASN A 64 -11.80 14.23 16.06
C ASN A 64 -13.19 14.02 16.70
N ASP A 65 -13.32 13.16 17.70
CA ASP A 65 -14.54 12.99 18.50
C ASP A 65 -14.90 14.27 19.24
N THR A 66 -13.90 14.93 19.84
CA THR A 66 -14.11 16.22 20.52
C THR A 66 -14.68 17.27 19.58
N LYS A 67 -14.11 17.39 18.37
CA LYS A 67 -14.61 18.30 17.33
C LYS A 67 -16.04 17.96 16.91
N ALA A 68 -16.32 16.69 16.63
CA ALA A 68 -17.65 16.24 16.22
C ALA A 68 -18.72 16.60 17.26
N ARG A 69 -18.40 16.49 18.55
CA ARG A 69 -19.35 16.77 19.62
C ARG A 69 -19.63 18.24 19.80
N LYS A 70 -18.58 19.07 19.71
CA LYS A 70 -18.71 20.53 19.73
C LYS A 70 -19.46 21.03 18.50
N LEU A 71 -19.21 20.45 17.33
CA LEU A 71 -19.95 20.74 16.11
C LEU A 71 -21.45 20.45 16.30
N CYS A 72 -21.80 19.29 16.86
CA CYS A 72 -23.21 18.95 17.05
C CYS A 72 -23.91 19.73 18.18
N GLU A 73 -23.19 20.18 19.20
CA GLU A 73 -23.78 20.97 20.28
C GLU A 73 -23.90 22.46 19.93
N TYR A 74 -22.81 23.04 19.41
CA TYR A 74 -22.68 24.49 19.24
C TYR A 74 -22.69 24.95 17.79
N LYS A 75 -22.67 24.03 16.81
CA LYS A 75 -22.53 24.33 15.37
C LYS A 75 -21.23 25.06 15.03
N ILE A 76 -20.19 24.80 15.83
CA ILE A 76 -18.87 25.41 15.69
C ILE A 76 -17.88 24.39 15.13
N ILE A 77 -17.21 24.80 14.05
CA ILE A 77 -16.26 23.97 13.30
C ILE A 77 -14.84 24.10 13.89
N LYS A 78 -14.50 25.27 14.43
CA LYS A 78 -13.14 25.65 14.82
C LYS A 78 -13.15 26.24 16.23
N ASP A 79 -12.87 25.40 17.21
CA ASP A 79 -12.69 25.80 18.62
C ASP A 79 -11.25 25.51 19.08
N TYR A 80 -10.27 26.09 18.39
CA TYR A 80 -8.84 25.88 18.66
C TYR A 80 -8.41 26.42 20.02
N SER A 81 -9.06 27.47 20.50
CA SER A 81 -8.87 28.01 21.86
C SER A 81 -9.56 27.17 22.94
N ASN A 82 -10.24 26.08 22.58
CA ASN A 82 -10.98 25.20 23.50
C ASN A 82 -11.92 25.99 24.43
N THR A 83 -12.60 27.00 23.86
CA THR A 83 -13.46 27.92 24.61
C THR A 83 -14.79 27.27 24.97
N TYR A 84 -15.25 26.33 24.15
CA TYR A 84 -16.50 25.62 24.36
C TYR A 84 -16.25 24.30 25.08
N GLN A 85 -17.06 24.03 26.10
CA GLN A 85 -16.98 22.77 26.83
C GLN A 85 -17.38 21.61 25.92
N THR A 86 -16.52 20.60 25.79
CA THR A 86 -16.91 19.38 25.09
C THR A 86 -18.06 18.72 25.87
N PRO A 87 -19.20 18.42 25.22
CA PRO A 87 -20.26 17.63 25.86
C PRO A 87 -19.68 16.38 26.53
N ALA A 88 -20.32 15.83 27.56
CA ALA A 88 -19.83 14.62 28.25
C ALA A 88 -20.27 13.31 27.59
N ILE A 89 -21.37 13.35 26.83
CA ILE A 89 -21.92 12.21 26.06
C ILE A 89 -21.71 12.44 24.55
N ARG A 90 -21.58 11.35 23.78
CA ARG A 90 -21.54 11.40 22.31
C ARG A 90 -22.92 11.82 21.80
N ASN A 91 -22.99 12.95 21.10
CA ASN A 91 -24.23 13.55 20.59
C ASN A 91 -24.33 13.48 19.05
N TYR A 92 -23.63 12.51 18.44
CA TYR A 92 -23.59 12.33 17.00
C TYR A 92 -23.48 10.86 16.61
N ASP A 93 -23.92 10.57 15.38
CA ASP A 93 -23.74 9.31 14.68
C ASP A 93 -22.73 9.47 13.53
N PHE A 94 -21.80 8.53 13.40
CA PHE A 94 -20.75 8.57 12.39
C PHE A 94 -21.09 7.65 11.22
N ARG A 95 -21.19 8.22 10.01
CA ARG A 95 -21.49 7.50 8.77
C ARG A 95 -20.26 7.51 7.85
N PRO A 96 -19.35 6.53 8.00
CA PRO A 96 -18.17 6.43 7.14
C PRO A 96 -18.57 6.01 5.72
N LYS A 97 -17.97 6.67 4.73
CA LYS A 97 -18.00 6.23 3.33
C LYS A 97 -16.71 5.52 2.99
N TYR A 98 -16.79 4.25 2.62
CA TYR A 98 -15.63 3.46 2.22
C TYR A 98 -15.41 3.56 0.70
N ILE A 99 -14.15 3.74 0.30
CA ILE A 99 -13.69 3.64 -1.08
C ILE A 99 -12.64 2.54 -1.16
N GLN A 100 -12.68 1.79 -2.25
CA GLN A 100 -11.67 0.80 -2.57
C GLN A 100 -10.55 1.46 -3.39
N GLU A 101 -9.31 1.39 -2.89
CA GLU A 101 -8.13 1.68 -3.68
C GLU A 101 -7.74 0.41 -4.43
N SER A 102 -7.53 0.56 -5.73
CA SER A 102 -7.11 -0.51 -6.64
C SER A 102 -8.12 -1.64 -6.79
N SER A 103 -7.77 -2.61 -7.63
CA SER A 103 -8.62 -3.76 -7.93
C SER A 103 -7.76 -4.99 -8.15
N TRP A 104 -8.34 -6.19 -7.97
CA TRP A 104 -7.64 -7.43 -8.30
C TRP A 104 -7.19 -7.49 -9.77
N PRO A 105 -8.00 -7.04 -10.76
CA PRO A 105 -7.53 -6.92 -12.14
C PRO A 105 -6.28 -6.04 -12.30
N GLU A 106 -6.20 -4.89 -11.63
CA GLU A 106 -4.99 -4.06 -11.64
C GLU A 106 -3.78 -4.78 -11.02
N ALA A 107 -3.99 -5.45 -9.88
CA ALA A 107 -2.92 -6.20 -9.22
C ALA A 107 -2.39 -7.35 -10.10
N ILE A 108 -3.29 -8.06 -10.77
CA ILE A 108 -2.96 -9.12 -11.74
C ILE A 108 -2.26 -8.54 -12.96
N PHE A 109 -2.70 -7.39 -13.46
CA PHE A 109 -2.02 -6.68 -14.54
C PHE A 109 -0.59 -6.34 -14.16
N MET A 110 -0.36 -5.81 -12.95
CA MET A 110 0.99 -5.50 -12.44
C MET A 110 1.86 -6.75 -12.29
N PHE A 111 1.28 -7.88 -11.89
CA PHE A 111 1.97 -9.18 -11.86
C PHE A 111 2.48 -9.57 -13.25
N PHE A 112 1.59 -9.58 -14.26
CA PHE A 112 1.97 -9.96 -15.62
C PHE A 112 2.92 -8.94 -16.28
N ALA A 113 2.72 -7.65 -16.04
CA ALA A 113 3.66 -6.62 -16.49
C ALA A 113 5.06 -6.88 -15.94
N THR A 114 5.17 -7.20 -14.64
CA THR A 114 6.46 -7.52 -14.01
C THR A 114 7.12 -8.76 -14.65
N LEU A 115 6.33 -9.81 -14.95
CA LEU A 115 6.83 -10.99 -15.65
C LEU A 115 7.33 -10.66 -17.06
N LEU A 116 6.56 -9.90 -17.85
CA LEU A 116 6.90 -9.53 -19.23
C LEU A 116 8.16 -8.67 -19.28
N PHE A 117 8.23 -7.62 -18.45
CA PHE A 117 9.43 -6.78 -18.36
C PHE A 117 10.64 -7.57 -17.88
N GLY A 118 10.47 -8.44 -16.88
CA GLY A 118 11.56 -9.30 -16.41
C GLY A 118 12.07 -10.27 -17.48
N ALA A 119 11.15 -10.92 -18.21
CA ALA A 119 11.50 -11.83 -19.30
C ALA A 119 12.28 -11.12 -20.40
N LEU A 120 11.86 -9.91 -20.77
CA LEU A 120 12.56 -9.07 -21.73
C LEU A 120 14.00 -8.73 -21.27
N ILE A 121 14.18 -8.41 -19.99
CA ILE A 121 15.52 -8.16 -19.40
C ILE A 121 16.40 -9.42 -19.50
N ILE A 122 15.86 -10.60 -19.17
CA ILE A 122 16.61 -11.87 -19.30
C ILE A 122 17.02 -12.12 -20.75
N GLU A 123 16.09 -11.92 -21.69
CA GLU A 123 16.35 -12.17 -23.11
C GLU A 123 17.45 -11.25 -23.66
N LEU A 124 17.36 -9.94 -23.38
CA LEU A 124 18.38 -8.96 -23.76
C LEU A 124 19.76 -9.30 -23.15
N THR A 125 19.78 -9.69 -21.88
CA THR A 125 21.02 -10.07 -21.18
C THR A 125 21.63 -11.35 -21.80
N ASN A 126 20.80 -12.34 -22.12
CA ASN A 126 21.26 -13.56 -22.75
C ASN A 126 21.79 -13.34 -24.17
N ASN A 127 21.17 -12.43 -24.94
CA ASN A 127 21.61 -12.13 -26.30
C ASN A 127 22.93 -11.34 -26.32
N THR A 128 23.12 -10.38 -25.42
CA THR A 128 24.40 -9.65 -25.29
C THR A 128 25.55 -10.58 -24.87
N LEU A 129 25.30 -11.51 -23.94
CA LEU A 129 26.29 -12.51 -23.52
C LEU A 129 26.69 -13.47 -24.65
N LYS A 130 25.75 -13.88 -25.52
CA LYS A 130 26.04 -14.71 -26.70
C LYS A 130 26.95 -14.00 -27.70
N VAL A 131 26.65 -12.73 -28.01
CA VAL A 131 27.44 -11.91 -28.95
C VAL A 131 28.88 -11.76 -28.43
N ARG A 132 29.06 -11.52 -27.13
CA ARG A 132 30.39 -11.41 -26.50
C ARG A 132 31.19 -12.72 -26.54
N LYS A 133 30.52 -13.86 -26.35
CA LYS A 133 31.15 -15.19 -26.38
C LYS A 133 31.57 -15.59 -27.81
N SER A 134 30.77 -15.23 -28.81
CA SER A 134 31.11 -15.43 -30.24
C SER A 134 32.35 -14.64 -30.67
N SER A 135 32.65 -13.53 -30.00
CA SER A 135 33.86 -12.73 -30.23
C SER A 135 35.10 -13.26 -29.47
N SER A 136 34.94 -14.26 -28.60
CA SER A 136 36.00 -14.72 -27.70
C SER A 136 35.88 -16.22 -27.41
N THR A 137 36.14 -17.11 -28.36
CA THR A 137 36.59 -18.47 -28.01
C THR A 137 37.30 -19.22 -29.15
N HIS A 138 38.55 -19.59 -28.89
CA HIS A 138 39.19 -20.80 -29.41
C HIS A 138 38.40 -22.06 -28.98
N PRO A 139 38.41 -23.15 -29.76
CA PRO A 139 37.34 -24.17 -29.75
C PRO A 139 37.42 -25.29 -28.68
N GLU A 140 38.23 -25.21 -27.63
CA GLU A 140 38.60 -26.43 -26.86
C GLU A 140 38.02 -26.64 -25.45
N ALA A 141 37.09 -25.80 -24.96
CA ALA A 141 36.61 -25.92 -23.56
C ALA A 141 35.08 -26.04 -23.38
N GLU A 142 34.35 -26.73 -24.28
CA GLU A 142 32.89 -26.90 -24.14
C GLU A 142 32.43 -28.37 -24.11
N LYS A 143 33.12 -29.21 -23.33
CA LYS A 143 32.69 -30.61 -23.12
C LYS A 143 32.60 -31.00 -21.64
N ILE A 144 32.07 -30.13 -20.79
CA ILE A 144 31.69 -30.52 -19.43
C ILE A 144 30.28 -29.98 -19.11
N THR A 145 29.32 -30.92 -19.04
CA THR A 145 27.96 -30.83 -18.45
C THR A 145 26.86 -30.06 -19.21
N LYS A 146 26.33 -30.66 -20.29
CA LYS A 146 24.95 -30.38 -20.77
C LYS A 146 23.98 -31.41 -20.17
N ILE A 147 23.55 -31.20 -18.93
CA ILE A 147 22.29 -31.81 -18.46
C ILE A 147 21.16 -30.92 -18.99
N SER A 148 20.55 -31.30 -20.12
CA SER A 148 19.36 -30.60 -20.62
C SER A 148 18.15 -31.05 -19.81
N LEU A 149 17.82 -30.29 -18.77
CA LEU A 149 16.57 -30.51 -18.04
C LEU A 149 15.39 -30.19 -18.99
N PRO A 150 14.35 -31.04 -19.07
CA PRO A 150 13.13 -30.73 -19.80
C PRO A 150 12.58 -29.35 -19.42
N SER A 151 12.14 -28.57 -20.39
CA SER A 151 11.66 -27.19 -20.17
C SER A 151 10.57 -27.09 -19.10
N PHE A 152 9.70 -28.11 -19.02
CA PHE A 152 8.68 -28.22 -17.97
C PHE A 152 9.32 -28.32 -16.58
N LEU A 153 10.30 -29.20 -16.36
CA LEU A 153 10.98 -29.34 -15.07
C LEU A 153 11.69 -28.05 -14.65
N LEU A 154 12.25 -27.29 -15.62
CA LEU A 154 12.86 -25.99 -15.36
C LEU A 154 11.84 -24.95 -14.88
N PHE A 155 10.63 -24.96 -15.46
CA PHE A 155 9.53 -24.08 -15.05
C PHE A 155 9.06 -24.38 -13.62
N PHE A 156 8.76 -25.64 -13.30
CA PHE A 156 8.29 -26.02 -11.96
C PHE A 156 9.35 -25.78 -10.87
N THR A 157 10.61 -26.08 -11.15
CA THR A 157 11.70 -25.77 -10.22
C THR A 157 11.83 -24.26 -9.99
N SER A 158 11.71 -23.45 -11.04
CA SER A 158 11.73 -21.99 -10.91
C SER A 158 10.56 -21.45 -10.08
N ILE A 159 9.35 -21.99 -10.24
CA ILE A 159 8.18 -21.60 -9.41
C ILE A 159 8.40 -21.99 -7.94
N PHE A 160 8.93 -23.18 -7.69
CA PHE A 160 9.20 -23.65 -6.34
C PHE A 160 10.21 -22.72 -5.63
N PHE A 161 11.35 -22.43 -6.26
CA PHE A 161 12.34 -21.51 -5.72
C PHE A 161 11.82 -20.07 -5.61
N ALA A 162 11.03 -19.60 -6.58
CA ALA A 162 10.39 -18.29 -6.51
C ALA A 162 9.46 -18.17 -5.29
N SER A 163 8.71 -19.22 -4.99
CA SER A 163 7.82 -19.25 -3.83
C SER A 163 8.62 -19.14 -2.54
N LEU A 164 9.71 -19.91 -2.41
CA LEU A 164 10.62 -19.81 -1.27
C LEU A 164 11.22 -18.40 -1.15
N LEU A 165 11.78 -17.86 -2.23
CA LEU A 165 12.33 -16.50 -2.26
C LEU A 165 11.28 -15.46 -1.85
N PHE A 166 10.05 -15.60 -2.33
CA PHE A 166 8.97 -14.69 -1.98
C PHE A 166 8.67 -14.76 -0.48
N PHE A 167 8.37 -15.93 0.06
CA PHE A 167 7.96 -16.06 1.45
C PHE A 167 9.07 -15.71 2.45
N PHE A 168 10.32 -16.08 2.17
CA PHE A 168 11.43 -15.87 3.10
C PHE A 168 12.12 -14.50 2.95
N LEU A 169 12.16 -13.91 1.74
CA LEU A 169 12.89 -12.67 1.50
C LEU A 169 11.99 -11.49 1.10
N PHE A 170 11.08 -11.68 0.14
CA PHE A 170 10.36 -10.54 -0.46
C PHE A 170 9.03 -10.18 0.19
N LYS A 171 8.37 -11.11 0.91
CA LYS A 171 7.06 -10.89 1.51
C LYS A 171 7.07 -9.73 2.51
N LYS A 172 8.10 -9.66 3.37
CA LYS A 172 8.24 -8.58 4.37
C LYS A 172 8.46 -7.21 3.70
N PRO A 173 9.42 -7.03 2.78
CA PRO A 173 9.54 -5.80 1.97
C PRO A 173 8.25 -5.43 1.24
N ALA A 174 7.57 -6.39 0.61
CA ALA A 174 6.31 -6.15 -0.09
C ALA A 174 5.22 -5.64 0.86
N ALA A 175 5.11 -6.20 2.06
CA ALA A 175 4.21 -5.73 3.10
C ALA A 175 4.56 -4.30 3.58
N MET A 176 5.84 -4.00 3.74
CA MET A 176 6.28 -2.64 4.08
C MET A 176 5.86 -1.62 3.03
N ILE A 177 6.03 -1.92 1.74
CA ILE A 177 5.63 -1.04 0.63
C ILE A 177 4.11 -0.92 0.57
N TYR A 178 3.39 -2.03 0.68
CA TYR A 178 1.93 -2.06 0.73
C TYR A 178 1.38 -1.15 1.84
N CYS A 179 1.91 -1.28 3.07
CA CYS A 179 1.48 -0.46 4.19
C CYS A 179 1.85 1.02 4.04
N LYS A 180 3.04 1.34 3.51
CA LYS A 180 3.40 2.73 3.18
C LYS A 180 2.40 3.33 2.19
N ARG A 181 2.04 2.59 1.14
CA ARG A 181 1.05 3.02 0.14
C ARG A 181 -0.32 3.25 0.77
N GLN A 182 -0.79 2.35 1.64
CA GLN A 182 -2.07 2.52 2.33
C GLN A 182 -2.10 3.80 3.17
N VAL A 183 -1.10 3.98 4.04
CA VAL A 183 -1.01 5.14 4.93
C VAL A 183 -0.91 6.43 4.10
N ALA A 184 -0.08 6.44 3.07
CA ALA A 184 0.04 7.59 2.17
C ALA A 184 -1.29 7.93 1.47
N ARG A 185 -2.08 6.93 1.05
CA ARG A 185 -3.41 7.17 0.46
C ARG A 185 -4.39 7.76 1.46
N LYS A 186 -4.44 7.24 2.68
CA LYS A 186 -5.27 7.76 3.77
C LYS A 186 -4.94 9.22 4.09
N VAL A 187 -3.65 9.53 4.25
CA VAL A 187 -3.17 10.89 4.54
C VAL A 187 -3.43 11.84 3.37
N ASN A 188 -3.18 11.40 2.13
CA ASN A 188 -3.45 12.23 0.95
C ASN A 188 -4.94 12.48 0.74
N ASN A 189 -5.82 11.52 1.08
CA ASN A 189 -7.26 11.74 1.07
C ASN A 189 -7.62 12.92 1.98
N PHE A 190 -7.17 12.89 3.24
CA PHE A 190 -7.33 13.99 4.19
C PHE A 190 -6.74 15.32 3.67
N LYS A 191 -5.45 15.33 3.31
CA LYS A 191 -4.73 16.55 2.89
C LYS A 191 -5.39 17.19 1.68
N ARG A 192 -5.81 16.38 0.72
CA ARG A 192 -6.52 16.88 -0.46
C ARG A 192 -7.83 17.56 -0.06
N ILE A 193 -8.56 17.04 0.92
CA ILE A 193 -9.85 17.64 1.29
C ILE A 193 -9.66 19.00 1.96
N ILE A 194 -8.73 19.09 2.90
CA ILE A 194 -8.51 20.34 3.64
C ILE A 194 -7.78 21.38 2.79
N PHE A 195 -6.82 20.98 1.95
CA PHE A 195 -5.99 21.91 1.18
C PHE A 195 -6.50 22.22 -0.22
N LYS A 196 -7.50 21.49 -0.75
CA LYS A 196 -8.06 21.73 -2.10
C LYS A 196 -8.64 23.14 -2.29
N TYR A 197 -8.92 23.86 -1.22
CA TYR A 197 -9.48 25.21 -1.27
C TYR A 197 -8.50 26.31 -0.78
N GLY A 198 -7.19 26.04 -0.74
CA GLY A 198 -6.18 27.04 -0.39
C GLY A 198 -6.09 27.37 1.10
N ILE A 199 -6.64 26.51 1.96
CA ILE A 199 -6.51 26.63 3.41
C ILE A 199 -5.07 26.26 3.80
N ILE A 200 -4.41 27.10 4.60
CA ILE A 200 -3.05 26.84 5.10
C ILE A 200 -3.11 25.68 6.12
N PRO A 201 -2.14 24.74 6.13
CA PRO A 201 -2.02 23.72 7.16
C PRO A 201 -2.14 24.33 8.55
N ILE A 202 -3.09 23.82 9.32
CA ILE A 202 -3.31 24.21 10.70
C ILE A 202 -2.30 23.40 11.53
N PRO A 203 -1.39 24.05 12.27
CA PRO A 203 -0.28 23.37 12.94
C PRO A 203 -0.73 22.19 13.82
N GLU A 204 -1.83 22.36 14.56
CA GLU A 204 -2.39 21.34 15.45
C GLU A 204 -2.82 20.07 14.67
N GLU A 205 -3.31 20.23 13.44
CA GLU A 205 -3.69 19.09 12.59
C GLU A 205 -2.47 18.32 12.10
N ASP A 206 -1.45 19.05 11.66
CA ASP A 206 -0.21 18.44 11.17
C ASP A 206 0.54 17.72 12.29
N GLU A 207 0.52 18.26 13.52
CA GLU A 207 1.07 17.61 14.70
C GLU A 207 0.31 16.33 15.07
N HIS A 208 -1.03 16.40 15.12
CA HIS A 208 -1.86 15.22 15.39
C HIS A 208 -1.66 14.13 14.36
N ILE A 209 -1.57 14.46 13.08
CA ILE A 209 -1.33 13.47 12.03
C ILE A 209 0.06 12.85 12.19
N LYS A 210 1.09 13.66 12.43
CA LYS A 210 2.45 13.16 12.63
C LYS A 210 2.53 12.21 13.82
N SER A 211 1.76 12.45 14.89
CA SER A 211 1.77 11.60 16.07
C SER A 211 1.14 10.22 15.83
N ILE A 212 0.09 10.13 14.99
CA ILE A 212 -0.62 8.86 14.74
C ILE A 212 -0.10 8.08 13.53
N LEU A 213 0.76 8.68 12.69
CA LEU A 213 1.34 8.03 11.51
C LEU A 213 2.10 6.72 11.82
N PRO A 214 2.96 6.66 12.86
CA PRO A 214 3.66 5.43 13.23
C PRO A 214 2.68 4.30 13.57
N ASP A 215 1.70 4.56 14.43
CA ASP A 215 0.71 3.57 14.86
C ASP A 215 -0.12 3.02 13.69
N LEU A 216 -0.50 3.88 12.73
CA LEU A 216 -1.20 3.46 11.53
C LEU A 216 -0.36 2.52 10.67
N TYR A 217 0.94 2.80 10.55
CA TYR A 217 1.87 1.97 9.80
C TYR A 217 2.11 0.63 10.48
N GLU A 218 2.35 0.63 11.79
CA GLU A 218 2.55 -0.56 12.60
C GLU A 218 1.29 -1.44 12.64
N SER A 219 0.12 -0.85 12.84
CA SER A 219 -1.16 -1.58 12.78
C SER A 219 -1.35 -2.27 11.42
N CYS A 220 -0.96 -1.61 10.32
CA CYS A 220 -0.99 -2.24 9.00
C CYS A 220 -0.04 -3.43 8.91
N LEU A 221 1.20 -3.28 9.38
CA LEU A 221 2.20 -4.36 9.37
C LEU A 221 1.78 -5.55 10.25
N ALA A 222 1.20 -5.29 11.43
CA ALA A 222 0.64 -6.31 12.31
C ALA A 222 -0.47 -7.10 11.60
N LYS A 223 -1.37 -6.43 10.88
CA LYS A 223 -2.40 -7.09 10.04
C LYS A 223 -1.81 -7.92 8.89
N GLN A 224 -0.58 -7.63 8.46
CA GLN A 224 0.15 -8.45 7.48
C GLN A 224 0.96 -9.61 8.13
N GLY A 225 0.94 -9.73 9.46
CA GLY A 225 1.69 -10.73 10.23
C GLY A 225 3.16 -10.38 10.46
N PHE A 226 3.52 -9.10 10.46
CA PHE A 226 4.92 -8.65 10.55
C PHE A 226 5.28 -7.85 11.81
N LEU A 227 4.42 -7.84 12.83
CA LEU A 227 4.67 -7.33 14.18
C LEU A 227 3.92 -8.20 15.19
N ASN A 228 4.61 -8.61 16.25
CA ASN A 228 4.06 -9.08 17.52
C ASN A 228 4.44 -8.03 18.57
#